data_AF-A0A1B7Y9C6-F1
#
_entry.id   AF-A0A1B7Y9C6-F1
#
_cell.length_a   1.000
_cell.length_b   1.000
_cell.length_c   1.000
_cell.angle_alpha   90.00
_cell.angle_beta   90.00
_cell.angle_gamma   90.00
#
_symmetry.space_group_name_H-M   'P 1'
#
loop_
_entity.id
_entity.type
_entity.pdbx_description
1 polymer ?
#
loop_
_entity_poly.entity_id
_entity_poly.type
_entity_poly.pdbx_seq_one_letter_code
_entity_poly.pdbx_strand_id
1 'polypeptide(L)'
;MPPHSDLVQESRLETSFSLNSTRHIFYERGTSGRDRRVRLKERWKRQKRLGQGAYGTVWLEKCDRPARPNGPTVRAVKEIPFDSTTADDIDYHLELEAVMKFSQQRVMATHLTSLPAGDKSRQIYTDFGWQYLPSFVQSFGWFDTPEAIFITMEYVPNGDLQKYLANPIPEDEAKVIACQLAEGLRHMHHNGFTHRDLKPGVCSHPAPIWGLF
;
A
#
# COMPACT_ATOMS: atom_id res chain seq x y z
N MET A 1 9.52 -23.44 -1.26
CA MET A 1 8.71 -22.25 -0.95
C MET A 1 7.26 -22.69 -0.79
N PRO A 2 6.61 -22.45 0.37
CA PRO A 2 5.18 -22.67 0.49
C PRO A 2 4.42 -21.76 -0.49
N PRO A 3 3.25 -22.17 -1.00
CA PRO A 3 2.44 -21.33 -1.87
C PRO A 3 2.00 -20.07 -1.10
N HIS A 4 2.07 -18.92 -1.78
CA HIS A 4 1.56 -17.65 -1.25
C HIS A 4 0.08 -17.79 -0.85
N SER A 5 -0.37 -17.03 0.15
CA SER A 5 -1.81 -16.94 0.45
C SER A 5 -2.60 -16.45 -0.78
N ASP A 6 -3.86 -16.87 -0.93
CA ASP A 6 -4.72 -16.46 -2.05
C ASP A 6 -4.74 -14.93 -2.23
N LEU A 7 -4.76 -14.21 -1.11
CA LEU A 7 -4.67 -12.75 -1.05
C LEU A 7 -3.41 -12.19 -1.73
N VAL A 8 -2.25 -12.78 -1.46
CA VAL A 8 -0.98 -12.35 -2.06
C VAL A 8 -0.96 -12.75 -3.54
N GLN A 9 -1.48 -13.92 -3.90
CA GLN A 9 -1.55 -14.34 -5.30
C GLN A 9 -2.46 -13.45 -6.15
N GLU A 10 -3.64 -13.11 -5.64
CA GLU A 10 -4.64 -12.27 -6.31
C GLU A 10 -4.17 -10.81 -6.50
N SER A 11 -3.28 -10.34 -5.63
CA SER A 11 -2.70 -9.00 -5.70
C SER A 11 -1.44 -8.90 -6.57
N ARG A 12 -0.99 -10.02 -7.15
CA ARG A 12 0.16 -10.02 -8.08
C ARG A 12 -0.23 -9.37 -9.41
N LEU A 13 0.55 -8.38 -9.82
CA LEU A 13 0.36 -7.65 -11.07
C LEU A 13 1.04 -8.37 -12.22
N GLU A 14 0.28 -8.72 -13.26
CA GLU A 14 0.85 -9.20 -14.53
C GLU A 14 1.68 -8.06 -15.14
N THR A 15 3.00 -8.26 -15.22
CA THR A 15 3.94 -7.18 -15.50
C THR A 15 4.87 -7.53 -16.66
N SER A 16 5.11 -6.55 -17.52
CA SER A 16 6.16 -6.61 -18.55
C SER A 16 7.05 -5.39 -18.46
N PHE A 17 8.35 -5.60 -18.64
CA PHE A 17 9.34 -4.54 -18.52
C PHE A 17 9.73 -3.98 -19.89
N SER A 18 10.23 -2.76 -19.88
CA SER A 18 10.87 -2.08 -21.01
C SER A 18 11.95 -1.18 -20.43
N LEU A 19 12.96 -0.80 -21.23
CA LEU A 19 14.18 -0.13 -20.75
C LEU A 19 13.97 0.87 -19.59
N ASN A 20 12.96 1.74 -19.70
CA ASN A 20 12.67 2.78 -18.69
C ASN A 20 11.21 2.78 -18.20
N SER A 21 10.47 1.68 -18.34
CA SER A 21 9.07 1.65 -17.91
C SER A 21 8.56 0.27 -17.55
N THR A 22 7.74 0.23 -16.51
CA THR A 22 6.97 -0.95 -16.09
C THR A 22 5.60 -0.90 -16.75
N ARG A 23 5.14 -2.02 -17.32
CA ARG A 23 3.80 -2.13 -17.90
C ARG A 23 3.00 -3.19 -17.19
N HIS A 24 1.87 -2.80 -16.60
CA HIS A 24 0.93 -3.73 -16.01
C HIS A 24 -0.21 -4.04 -16.97
N ILE A 25 -0.67 -5.28 -16.93
CA ILE A 25 -1.73 -5.79 -17.80
C ILE A 25 -2.96 -6.09 -16.93
N PHE A 26 -4.10 -5.55 -17.32
CA PHE A 26 -5.39 -5.77 -16.66
C PHE A 26 -6.39 -6.34 -17.66
N TYR A 27 -7.41 -7.03 -17.15
CA TYR A 27 -8.49 -7.60 -17.95
C TYR A 27 -9.83 -7.07 -17.47
N GLU A 28 -10.51 -6.31 -18.31
CA GLU A 28 -11.90 -5.90 -18.04
C GLU A 28 -12.88 -6.89 -18.66
N ARG A 29 -13.99 -7.15 -17.94
CA ARG A 29 -15.13 -7.87 -18.50
C ARG A 29 -15.81 -6.94 -19.49
N GLY A 30 -15.87 -7.35 -20.76
CA GLY A 30 -16.59 -6.57 -21.77
C GLY A 30 -18.08 -6.46 -21.43
N THR A 31 -18.72 -5.39 -21.88
CA THR A 31 -20.07 -4.97 -21.49
C THR A 31 -21.18 -5.81 -22.12
N SER A 32 -20.87 -6.94 -22.77
CA SER A 32 -21.85 -7.79 -23.47
C SER A 32 -21.50 -9.27 -23.35
N GLY A 33 -22.51 -10.14 -23.33
CA GLY A 33 -22.37 -11.59 -23.06
C GLY A 33 -21.55 -12.41 -24.06
N ARG A 34 -21.00 -11.79 -25.11
CA ARG A 34 -20.04 -12.40 -26.07
C ARG A 34 -18.66 -11.76 -26.04
N ASP A 35 -18.43 -10.81 -25.14
CA ASP A 35 -17.33 -9.86 -25.29
C ASP A 35 -16.02 -10.40 -24.70
N ARG A 36 -14.98 -10.35 -25.52
CA ARG A 36 -13.63 -10.82 -25.23
C ARG A 36 -13.06 -9.97 -24.09
N ARG A 37 -12.45 -10.59 -23.07
CA ARG A 37 -11.75 -9.84 -22.01
C ARG A 37 -10.84 -8.79 -22.64
N VAL A 38 -11.10 -7.52 -22.35
CA VAL A 38 -10.35 -6.41 -22.94
C VAL A 38 -9.04 -6.29 -22.18
N ARG A 39 -7.92 -6.46 -22.89
CA ARG A 39 -6.57 -6.38 -22.32
C ARG A 39 -6.15 -4.92 -22.24
N LEU A 40 -6.21 -4.36 -21.03
CA LEU A 40 -5.76 -3.02 -20.72
C LEU A 40 -4.28 -3.02 -20.34
N LYS A 41 -3.56 -1.97 -20.74
CA LYS A 41 -2.12 -1.83 -20.46
C LYS A 41 -1.83 -0.48 -19.84
N GLU A 42 -1.39 -0.48 -18.58
CA GLU A 42 -0.92 0.72 -17.90
C GLU A 42 0.59 0.80 -17.97
N ARG A 43 1.14 1.99 -18.26
CA ARG A 43 2.59 2.22 -18.32
C ARG A 43 3.04 3.19 -17.24
N TRP A 44 3.98 2.76 -16.43
CA TRP A 44 4.56 3.47 -15.31
C TRP A 44 6.03 3.80 -15.57
N LYS A 45 6.43 5.03 -15.22
CA LYS A 45 7.81 5.50 -15.34
C LYS A 45 8.31 6.00 -14.00
N ARG A 46 9.46 5.48 -13.57
CA ARG A 46 10.22 5.97 -12.43
C ARG A 46 10.59 7.44 -12.63
N GLN A 47 10.33 8.25 -11.61
CA GLN A 47 10.55 9.70 -11.63
C GLN A 47 11.67 10.09 -10.66
N LYS A 48 11.44 9.87 -9.36
CA LYS A 48 12.30 10.35 -8.28
C LYS A 48 12.46 9.29 -7.21
N ARG A 49 13.64 9.17 -6.62
CA ARG A 49 13.84 8.39 -5.39
C ARG A 49 13.24 9.13 -4.20
N LEU A 50 12.29 8.51 -3.51
CA LEU A 50 11.61 9.09 -2.34
C LEU A 50 12.40 8.82 -1.05
N GLY A 51 13.04 7.66 -0.94
CA GLY A 51 13.84 7.28 0.21
C GLY A 51 14.57 5.96 0.01
N GLN A 52 15.48 5.65 0.92
CA GLN A 52 16.18 4.37 1.02
C GLN A 52 16.12 3.93 2.48
N GLY A 53 15.53 2.76 2.73
CA GLY A 53 15.44 2.14 4.04
C GLY A 53 16.40 0.96 4.16
N ALA A 54 16.41 0.30 5.33
CA ALA A 54 17.20 -0.91 5.57
C ALA A 54 16.83 -2.05 4.61
N TYR A 55 15.56 -2.11 4.19
CA TYR A 55 14.99 -3.21 3.41
C TYR A 55 14.83 -2.88 1.91
N GLY A 56 15.30 -1.72 1.44
CA GLY A 56 15.19 -1.38 0.02
C GLY A 56 15.02 0.10 -0.30
N THR A 57 14.63 0.38 -1.54
CA THR A 57 14.50 1.74 -2.06
C THR A 57 13.06 2.06 -2.44
N VAL A 58 12.58 3.25 -2.10
CA VAL A 58 11.24 3.71 -2.48
C VAL A 58 11.34 4.73 -3.62
N TRP A 59 10.59 4.51 -4.68
CA TRP A 59 10.54 5.34 -5.88
C TRP A 59 9.16 5.93 -6.11
N LEU A 60 9.12 7.17 -6.57
CA LEU A 60 7.92 7.78 -7.14
C LEU A 60 7.83 7.35 -8.61
N GLU A 61 6.68 6.83 -9.00
CA GLU A 61 6.34 6.54 -10.39
C GLU A 61 5.13 7.35 -10.85
N LYS A 62 5.15 7.74 -12.12
CA LYS A 62 4.04 8.42 -12.78
C LYS A 62 3.49 7.55 -13.90
N CYS A 63 2.17 7.48 -13.99
CA CYS A 63 1.47 6.81 -15.07
C CYS A 63 1.54 7.68 -16.34
N ASP A 64 2.19 7.16 -17.38
CA ASP A 64 2.31 7.79 -18.70
C ASP A 64 1.10 7.41 -19.57
N ARG A 65 0.62 6.17 -19.46
CA ARG A 65 -0.57 5.69 -20.15
C ARG A 65 -1.54 5.07 -19.14
N PRO A 66 -2.53 5.83 -18.64
CA PRO A 66 -3.57 5.26 -17.79
C PRO A 66 -4.43 4.32 -18.63
N ALA A 67 -4.89 3.23 -18.02
CA ALA A 67 -5.82 2.29 -18.66
C ALA A 67 -7.11 2.15 -17.88
N ARG A 68 -7.08 2.38 -16.56
CA ARG A 68 -8.31 2.49 -15.74
C ARG A 68 -8.81 3.94 -15.69
N PRO A 69 -10.12 4.19 -15.87
CA PRO A 69 -10.71 5.54 -15.81
C PRO A 69 -10.45 6.28 -14.48
N ASN A 70 -10.47 5.54 -13.37
CA ASN A 70 -10.23 6.08 -12.01
C ASN A 70 -8.93 5.51 -11.40
N GLY A 71 -7.96 5.15 -12.23
CA GLY A 71 -6.68 4.61 -11.77
C GLY A 71 -5.77 5.69 -11.17
N PRO A 72 -4.83 5.32 -10.29
CA PRO A 72 -3.80 6.25 -9.82
C PRO A 72 -2.97 6.78 -10.99
N THR A 73 -2.67 8.08 -10.96
CA THR A 73 -1.76 8.73 -11.93
C THR A 73 -0.33 8.84 -11.39
N VAL A 74 -0.16 8.69 -10.08
CA VAL A 74 1.10 8.67 -9.35
C VAL A 74 1.05 7.57 -8.28
N ARG A 75 2.19 6.95 -7.99
CA ARG A 75 2.32 5.92 -6.95
C ARG A 75 3.72 5.88 -6.37
N ALA A 76 3.84 5.36 -5.15
CA ALA A 76 5.12 4.94 -4.60
C ALA A 76 5.35 3.45 -4.92
N VAL A 77 6.61 3.07 -5.16
CA VAL A 77 7.03 1.68 -5.38
C VAL A 77 8.23 1.38 -4.50
N LYS A 78 8.08 0.43 -3.58
CA LYS A 78 9.16 -0.09 -2.75
C LYS A 78 9.82 -1.25 -3.48
N GLU A 79 11.10 -1.10 -3.82
CA GLU A 79 11.96 -2.09 -4.45
C GLU A 79 12.85 -2.72 -3.37
N ILE A 80 12.70 -4.03 -3.18
CA ILE A 80 13.42 -4.84 -2.20
C ILE A 80 14.29 -5.82 -3.01
N PRO A 81 15.61 -5.60 -3.09
CA PRO A 81 16.51 -6.51 -3.80
C PRO A 81 16.53 -7.90 -3.15
N PHE A 82 16.64 -8.95 -3.95
CA PHE A 82 17.01 -10.26 -3.45
C PHE A 82 18.51 -10.25 -3.15
N ASP A 83 18.88 -10.24 -1.87
CA ASP A 83 20.28 -10.31 -1.50
C ASP A 83 20.78 -11.75 -1.67
N SER A 84 21.57 -11.99 -2.72
CA SER A 84 22.21 -13.27 -2.98
C SER A 84 23.34 -13.63 -2.00
N THR A 85 23.71 -12.71 -1.09
CA THR A 85 24.88 -12.86 -0.21
C THR A 85 24.56 -13.23 1.24
N THR A 86 23.33 -13.05 1.71
CA THR A 86 22.91 -13.51 3.03
C THR A 86 22.23 -14.87 2.91
N ALA A 87 22.75 -15.87 3.64
CA ALA A 87 22.19 -17.22 3.69
C ALA A 87 20.77 -17.29 4.28
N ASP A 88 20.26 -16.17 4.81
CA ASP A 88 18.87 -16.00 5.22
C ASP A 88 18.11 -15.35 4.06
N ASP A 89 17.29 -16.17 3.39
CA ASP A 89 16.24 -15.75 2.47
C ASP A 89 15.34 -14.75 3.22
N ILE A 90 15.46 -13.45 2.94
CA ILE A 90 14.63 -12.43 3.59
C ILE A 90 13.19 -12.76 3.22
N ASP A 91 12.41 -13.22 4.20
CA ASP A 91 11.03 -13.63 3.96
C ASP A 91 10.12 -12.40 3.74
N TYR A 92 10.12 -11.91 2.50
CA TYR A 92 9.25 -10.85 2.00
C TYR A 92 7.77 -11.26 2.01
N HIS A 93 7.45 -12.54 2.27
CA HIS A 93 6.07 -13.01 2.37
C HIS A 93 5.31 -12.31 3.49
N LEU A 94 5.91 -12.17 4.67
CA LEU A 94 5.27 -11.53 5.82
C LEU A 94 4.97 -10.05 5.54
N GLU A 95 5.89 -9.37 4.84
CA GLU A 95 5.68 -7.98 4.44
C GLU A 95 4.55 -7.86 3.40
N LEU A 96 4.56 -8.69 2.35
CA LEU A 96 3.49 -8.72 1.37
C LEU A 96 2.14 -9.02 2.02
N GLU A 97 2.07 -10.04 2.86
CA GLU A 97 0.83 -10.47 3.49
C GLU A 97 0.25 -9.37 4.37
N ALA A 98 1.08 -8.74 5.20
CA ALA A 98 0.66 -7.60 6.01
C ALA A 98 0.15 -6.45 5.13
N VAL A 99 0.93 -6.04 4.12
CA VAL A 99 0.58 -4.93 3.24
C VAL A 99 -0.74 -5.18 2.49
N MET A 100 -0.93 -6.38 1.94
CA MET A 100 -2.14 -6.71 1.21
C MET A 100 -3.35 -6.81 2.14
N LYS A 101 -3.19 -7.41 3.32
CA LYS A 101 -4.27 -7.57 4.31
C LYS A 101 -4.78 -6.23 4.81
N PHE A 102 -3.87 -5.36 5.25
CA PHE A 102 -4.27 -4.06 5.80
C PHE A 102 -4.72 -3.07 4.72
N SER A 103 -4.21 -3.18 3.48
CA SER A 103 -4.75 -2.44 2.33
C SER A 103 -6.23 -2.78 2.07
N GLN A 104 -6.59 -4.07 2.01
CA GLN A 104 -7.98 -4.48 1.77
C GLN A 104 -8.92 -4.01 2.88
N GLN A 105 -8.49 -4.11 4.14
CA GLN A 105 -9.28 -3.63 5.28
C GLN A 105 -9.53 -2.12 5.21
N ARG A 106 -8.55 -1.32 4.77
CA ARG A 106 -8.75 0.12 4.50
C ARG A 106 -9.73 0.38 3.36
N VAL A 107 -9.65 -0.36 2.26
CA VAL A 107 -10.58 -0.21 1.12
C VAL A 107 -12.01 -0.52 1.57
N MET A 108 -12.20 -1.59 2.35
CA MET A 108 -13.51 -1.95 2.93
C MET A 108 -14.03 -0.85 3.86
N ALA A 109 -13.18 -0.32 4.75
CA ALA A 109 -13.53 0.80 5.62
C ALA A 109 -13.96 2.05 4.85
N THR A 110 -13.23 2.39 3.78
CA THR A 110 -13.54 3.52 2.90
C THR A 110 -14.89 3.32 2.20
N HIS A 111 -15.17 2.10 1.74
CA HIS A 111 -16.48 1.78 1.15
C HIS A 111 -17.62 1.91 2.18
N LEU A 112 -17.47 1.33 3.38
CA LEU A 112 -18.49 1.36 4.43
C LEU A 112 -18.80 2.79 4.91
N THR A 113 -17.78 3.65 5.00
CA THR A 113 -17.94 5.07 5.36
C THR A 113 -18.57 5.93 4.26
N SER A 114 -18.61 5.44 3.01
CA SER A 114 -19.34 6.10 1.91
C SER A 114 -20.84 5.75 1.84
N LEU A 115 -21.29 4.72 2.57
CA LEU A 115 -22.69 4.30 2.61
C LEU A 115 -23.57 5.32 3.38
N PRO A 116 -24.88 5.42 3.12
CA PRO A 116 -25.77 6.31 3.86
C PRO A 116 -25.78 6.03 5.37
N ALA A 117 -26.01 7.06 6.19
CA ALA A 117 -25.99 6.96 7.66
C ALA A 117 -26.99 5.93 8.25
N GLY A 118 -28.06 5.59 7.53
CA GLY A 118 -29.05 4.59 7.94
C GLY A 118 -28.77 3.16 7.45
N ASP A 119 -27.64 2.91 6.79
CA ASP A 119 -27.28 1.57 6.31
C ASP A 119 -26.84 0.68 7.49
N LYS A 120 -27.46 -0.50 7.63
CA LYS A 120 -27.17 -1.44 8.72
C LYS A 120 -25.72 -1.93 8.68
N SER A 121 -25.10 -2.03 7.50
CA SER A 121 -23.69 -2.39 7.34
C SER A 121 -22.75 -1.28 7.82
N ARG A 122 -23.17 -0.01 7.74
CA ARG A 122 -22.43 1.13 8.31
C ARG A 122 -22.58 1.20 9.83
N GLN A 123 -23.75 0.86 10.37
CA GLN A 123 -23.99 0.87 11.82
C GLN A 123 -23.09 -0.13 12.58
N ILE A 124 -22.92 -1.34 12.03
CA ILE A 124 -21.97 -2.34 12.59
C ILE A 124 -20.54 -1.79 12.59
N TYR A 125 -20.17 -1.01 11.57
CA TYR A 125 -18.85 -0.39 11.51
C TYR A 125 -18.66 0.72 12.58
N THR A 126 -19.70 1.51 12.86
CA THR A 126 -19.64 2.58 13.88
C THR A 126 -19.69 2.05 15.32
N ASP A 127 -20.43 0.97 15.57
CA ASP A 127 -20.68 0.45 16.94
C ASP A 127 -19.47 -0.28 17.54
N PHE A 128 -18.59 -0.85 16.71
CA PHE A 128 -17.38 -1.55 17.16
C PHE A 128 -16.12 -0.66 17.23
N GLY A 129 -16.27 0.66 17.10
CA GLY A 129 -15.17 1.61 17.37
C GLY A 129 -14.06 1.65 16.30
N TRP A 130 -14.37 1.35 15.04
CA TRP A 130 -13.41 1.40 13.93
C TRP A 130 -13.28 2.79 13.29
N GLN A 131 -13.41 3.88 14.07
CA GLN A 131 -13.45 5.24 13.52
C GLN A 131 -12.13 5.72 12.87
N TYR A 132 -11.03 4.96 12.95
CA TYR A 132 -9.72 5.42 12.48
C TYR A 132 -8.91 4.32 11.77
N LEU A 133 -9.56 3.60 10.84
CA LEU A 133 -8.92 2.64 9.91
C LEU A 133 -8.00 3.18 8.80
N PRO A 134 -7.74 4.49 8.59
CA PRO A 134 -6.87 4.91 7.50
C PRO A 134 -5.38 4.97 7.90
N SER A 135 -4.99 4.33 9.02
CA SER A 135 -3.60 4.23 9.46
C SER A 135 -2.71 3.30 8.64
N PHE A 136 -3.21 2.75 7.54
CA PHE A 136 -2.44 1.97 6.57
C PHE A 136 -2.64 2.63 5.20
N VAL A 137 -1.63 2.61 4.35
CA VAL A 137 -1.60 3.08 2.98
C VAL A 137 -2.16 1.98 2.09
N GLN A 138 -2.82 2.41 1.03
CA GLN A 138 -3.37 1.53 0.05
C GLN A 138 -2.26 0.94 -0.82
N SER A 139 -2.20 -0.39 -0.88
CA SER A 139 -1.44 -1.13 -1.87
C SER A 139 -2.24 -1.27 -3.17
N PHE A 140 -1.55 -1.12 -4.31
CA PHE A 140 -2.09 -1.40 -5.64
C PHE A 140 -1.63 -2.75 -6.20
N GLY A 141 -0.95 -3.56 -5.37
CA GLY A 141 -0.43 -4.87 -5.74
C GLY A 141 1.10 -4.91 -5.80
N TRP A 142 1.63 -6.06 -6.17
CA TRP A 142 3.07 -6.33 -6.20
C TRP A 142 3.48 -7.04 -7.49
N PHE A 143 4.77 -6.99 -7.82
CA PHE A 143 5.37 -7.75 -8.90
C PHE A 143 6.85 -8.01 -8.60
N ASP A 144 7.46 -8.91 -9.34
CA ASP A 144 8.83 -9.35 -9.15
C ASP A 144 9.60 -9.37 -10.48
N THR A 145 10.92 -9.34 -10.33
CA THR A 145 11.93 -9.61 -11.36
C THR A 145 12.85 -10.69 -10.80
N PRO A 146 13.75 -11.30 -11.59
CA PRO A 146 14.76 -12.19 -11.03
C PRO A 146 15.64 -11.55 -9.94
N GLU A 147 15.72 -10.21 -9.89
CA GLU A 147 16.64 -9.48 -9.01
C GLU A 147 15.97 -8.84 -7.78
N ALA A 148 14.66 -8.62 -7.80
CA ALA A 148 13.97 -7.87 -6.75
C ALA A 148 12.45 -8.10 -6.75
N ILE A 149 11.84 -7.84 -5.60
CA ILE A 149 10.39 -7.66 -5.44
C ILE A 149 10.01 -6.18 -5.34
N PHE A 150 8.84 -5.86 -5.89
CA PHE A 150 8.30 -4.51 -5.98
C PHE A 150 6.89 -4.47 -5.39
N ILE A 151 6.69 -3.61 -4.39
CA ILE A 151 5.38 -3.36 -3.79
C ILE A 151 4.91 -1.98 -4.22
N THR A 152 3.73 -1.90 -4.83
CA THR A 152 3.16 -0.65 -5.35
C THR A 152 2.10 -0.11 -4.41
N MET A 153 2.14 1.17 -4.10
CA MET A 153 1.30 1.77 -3.06
C MET A 153 0.95 3.23 -3.38
N GLU A 154 -0.04 3.79 -2.69
CA GLU A 154 -0.37 5.21 -2.83
C GLU A 154 0.83 6.10 -2.52
N TYR A 155 0.96 7.20 -3.28
CA TYR A 155 1.98 8.19 -3.01
C TYR A 155 1.46 9.21 -2.00
N VAL A 156 2.16 9.35 -0.88
CA VAL A 156 1.86 10.36 0.13
C VAL A 156 2.77 11.59 -0.06
N PRO A 157 2.23 12.74 -0.50
CA PRO A 157 3.03 13.87 -0.94
C PRO A 157 3.81 14.56 0.18
N ASN A 158 3.27 14.60 1.40
CA ASN A 158 3.92 15.31 2.51
C ASN A 158 5.05 14.50 3.18
N GLY A 159 5.36 13.31 2.65
CA GLY A 159 6.49 12.51 3.10
C GLY A 159 6.25 11.81 4.43
N ASP A 160 7.33 11.61 5.17
CA ASP A 160 7.39 10.82 6.41
C ASP A 160 7.36 11.71 7.68
N LEU A 161 7.00 11.10 8.81
CA LEU A 161 6.91 11.74 10.11
C LEU A 161 8.29 12.22 10.58
N GLN A 162 9.39 11.63 10.12
CA GLN A 162 10.73 12.14 10.41
C GLN A 162 10.97 13.54 9.83
N LYS A 163 10.53 13.80 8.60
CA LYS A 163 10.56 15.16 8.01
C LYS A 163 9.62 16.12 8.72
N TYR A 164 8.46 15.61 9.16
CA TYR A 164 7.49 16.41 9.89
C TYR A 164 8.00 16.85 11.26
N LEU A 165 8.64 15.94 11.99
CA LEU A 165 9.26 16.17 13.30
C LEU A 165 10.62 16.88 13.21
N ALA A 166 11.00 17.42 12.05
CA ALA A 166 12.20 18.23 11.92
C ALA A 166 12.14 19.50 12.80
N ASN A 167 10.93 19.95 13.13
CA ASN A 167 10.68 20.98 14.13
C ASN A 167 9.80 20.41 15.26
N PRO A 168 9.88 20.96 16.49
CA PRO A 168 8.92 20.63 17.55
C PRO A 168 7.49 20.87 17.08
N ILE A 169 6.62 19.90 17.37
CA ILE A 169 5.19 19.99 17.08
C ILE A 169 4.40 20.29 18.36
N PRO A 170 3.22 20.91 18.26
CA PRO A 170 2.30 21.07 19.38
C PRO A 170 1.92 19.74 20.06
N GLU A 171 1.70 19.77 21.38
CA GLU A 171 1.40 18.56 22.17
C GLU A 171 0.07 17.90 21.76
N ASP A 172 -0.94 18.71 21.43
CA ASP A 172 -2.23 18.26 20.91
C ASP A 172 -2.07 17.50 19.60
N GLU A 173 -1.22 17.99 18.71
CA GLU A 173 -0.91 17.29 17.46
C GLU A 173 -0.11 16.00 17.70
N ALA A 174 0.89 16.05 18.59
CA ALA A 174 1.65 14.87 18.97
C ALA A 174 0.75 13.77 19.56
N LYS A 175 -0.25 14.14 20.37
CA LYS A 175 -1.26 13.21 20.90
C LYS A 175 -2.05 12.54 19.79
N VAL A 176 -2.51 13.30 18.79
CA VAL A 176 -3.26 12.74 17.65
C VAL A 176 -2.40 11.73 16.89
N ILE A 177 -1.15 12.07 16.58
CA ILE A 177 -0.20 11.18 15.91
C ILE A 177 0.03 9.91 16.74
N ALA A 178 0.33 10.06 18.03
CA ALA A 178 0.59 8.93 18.92
C ALA A 178 -0.63 8.01 19.05
N CYS A 179 -1.84 8.56 19.16
CA CYS A 179 -3.07 7.78 19.19
C CYS A 179 -3.26 6.96 17.91
N GLN A 180 -3.11 7.59 16.73
CA GLN A 180 -3.26 6.90 15.44
C GLN A 180 -2.25 5.75 15.26
N LEU A 181 -1.00 5.96 15.69
CA LEU A 181 0.04 4.93 15.66
C LEU A 181 -0.29 3.79 16.63
N ALA A 182 -0.66 4.10 17.87
CA ALA A 182 -1.02 3.10 18.87
C ALA A 182 -2.22 2.25 18.43
N GLU A 183 -3.20 2.86 17.78
CA GLU A 183 -4.36 2.17 17.22
C GLU A 183 -3.99 1.27 16.05
N GLY A 184 -3.17 1.75 15.10
CA GLY A 184 -2.65 0.96 14.00
C GLY A 184 -1.86 -0.26 14.49
N LEU A 185 -1.01 -0.08 15.51
CA LEU A 185 -0.28 -1.18 16.14
C LEU A 185 -1.20 -2.16 16.87
N ARG A 186 -2.17 -1.67 17.64
CA ARG A 186 -3.17 -2.51 18.32
C ARG A 186 -3.93 -3.36 17.30
N HIS A 187 -4.31 -2.78 16.17
CA HIS A 187 -4.98 -3.49 15.08
C HIS A 187 -4.09 -4.56 14.44
N MET A 188 -2.82 -4.20 14.20
CA MET A 188 -1.82 -5.13 13.67
C MET A 188 -1.61 -6.33 14.61
N HIS A 189 -1.43 -6.06 15.91
CA HIS A 189 -1.26 -7.08 16.96
C HIS A 189 -2.49 -7.99 17.07
N HIS A 190 -3.70 -7.43 17.02
CA HIS A 190 -4.94 -8.23 17.07
C HIS A 190 -5.08 -9.17 15.87
N ASN A 191 -4.45 -8.82 14.74
CA ASN A 191 -4.41 -9.65 13.53
C ASN A 191 -3.20 -10.60 13.49
N GLY A 192 -2.40 -10.69 14.57
CA GLY A 192 -1.24 -11.58 14.68
C GLY A 192 0.04 -11.03 14.03
N PHE A 193 0.06 -9.77 13.61
CA PHE A 193 1.22 -9.14 12.99
C PHE A 193 1.96 -8.25 14.01
N THR A 194 3.26 -8.09 13.85
CA THR A 194 4.07 -7.12 14.61
C THR A 194 4.89 -6.31 13.60
N HIS A 195 4.90 -4.97 13.73
CA HIS A 195 5.52 -4.10 12.73
C HIS A 195 7.04 -4.30 12.61
N ARG A 196 7.72 -4.53 13.74
CA ARG A 196 9.16 -4.84 13.85
C ARG A 196 10.17 -3.78 13.35
N ASP A 197 9.75 -2.72 12.66
CA ASP A 197 10.60 -1.58 12.25
C ASP A 197 9.85 -0.24 12.36
N LEU A 198 9.06 -0.07 13.43
CA LEU A 198 8.33 1.16 13.66
C LEU A 198 9.31 2.31 13.97
N LYS A 199 9.45 3.23 13.01
CA LYS A 199 10.27 4.44 13.15
C LYS A 199 9.59 5.65 12.50
N PRO A 200 9.94 6.89 12.88
CA PRO A 200 9.33 8.08 12.29
C PRO A 200 9.48 8.16 10.76
N GLY A 201 10.54 7.59 10.18
CA GLY A 201 10.71 7.54 8.72
C GLY A 201 9.72 6.64 7.95
N VAL A 202 8.90 5.86 8.66
CA VAL A 202 7.92 4.91 8.11
C VAL A 202 6.49 5.47 8.13
N CYS A 203 6.19 6.40 9.03
CA CYS A 203 4.84 6.97 9.17
C CYS A 203 4.65 8.07 8.12
N SER A 204 3.65 7.99 7.26
CA SER A 204 3.43 8.94 6.15
C SER A 204 2.28 9.91 6.43
N HIS A 205 2.40 11.17 5.99
CA HIS A 205 1.44 12.25 6.26
C HIS A 205 0.49 12.55 5.08
N PRO A 206 -0.74 12.02 5.04
CA PRO A 206 -1.84 12.74 4.42
C PRO A 206 -2.55 13.55 5.50
N ALA A 207 -2.56 14.89 5.49
CA ALA A 207 -3.46 15.57 6.44
C ALA A 207 -4.91 15.08 6.13
N PRO A 208 -5.67 14.48 7.08
CA PRO A 208 -5.52 14.44 8.54
C PRO A 208 -5.22 13.06 9.19
N ILE A 209 -4.61 12.12 8.46
CA ILE A 209 -4.44 10.71 8.86
C ILE A 209 -2.96 10.31 8.68
N TRP A 210 -2.38 9.53 9.59
CA TRP A 210 -1.00 9.02 9.45
C TRP A 210 -0.98 7.53 9.11
N GLY A 211 -0.30 7.14 8.02
CA GLY A 211 -0.24 5.75 7.53
C GLY A 211 1.07 5.00 7.88
N LEU A 212 0.99 3.71 8.28
CA LEU A 212 2.07 2.80 8.69
C LEU A 212 2.51 1.80 7.59
N PHE A 213 3.78 1.81 7.12
CA PHE A 213 4.42 0.75 6.28
C PHE A 213 5.85 0.38 6.69
#